data_AF-A0A6P0HX43-F1
#
_entry.id   AF-A0A6P0HX43-F1
#
_cell.length_a   1.000
_cell.length_b   1.000
_cell.length_c   1.000
_cell.angle_alpha   90.00
_cell.angle_beta   90.00
_cell.angle_gamma   90.00
#
_symmetry.space_group_name_H-M   'P 1'
#
loop_
_entity.id
_entity.type
_entity.pdbx_description
1 polymer ?
#
loop_
_entity_poly.entity_id
_entity_poly.type
_entity_poly.pdbx_seq_one_letter_code
_entity_poly.pdbx_strand_id
1 'polypeptide(L)'
;MANFNIFSSLVDYQNQLGGASTNTQDFEGFSPGFNLDGVDFLPGIFVTSNFSKVEAFQGSEDTELFALGEISVEEDSFYNINFDESYNAVGFDIDGFDPNTPGPAILEIFFADGDSESIEIFPTNATESDPIFFGVIADTEIENIILTEGPEIDGVGNEEVALDNFIVGNVDNPESNQERTFFPNQIIIRLNDSENSADSTSLQEELGAEVIGTTQTLGIQLWDISDSGFSVEEVVEIYSDDPRIEFIDLNYNDATLFLTPNDPNFSNLWGLNNTGQTGGTIDADIDAPEGWGFVPPEPGVIPTGGDAVVGVLDTGVDYTHPDLNDNIWINTQEFLGLPNVDDDGNGYIDDVRGWDFFNNDNDPMDGHGHGTHVAGTIGAEGDNGIGVVGVNWDVEIMPLKIFSDTGAYAGDFAVIQAIEYANNNNADVTNNSWGTFPLPQGTPPNQGMVNAINDPDNDPLTDDQPLFVRRQAIVQIIMMPIPYIPPALTPTVSFL
;
A
#
# COMPACT_ATOMS: atom_id res chain seq x y z
N MET A 1 18.94 8.02 13.25
CA MET A 1 17.90 9.06 13.31
C MET A 1 16.65 8.36 12.91
N ALA A 2 15.95 7.84 13.92
CA ALA A 2 14.58 7.41 13.81
C ALA A 2 13.78 8.50 13.07
N ASN A 3 13.02 8.11 12.05
CA ASN A 3 12.06 9.01 11.42
C ASN A 3 10.74 8.87 12.16
N PHE A 4 10.15 9.99 12.54
CA PHE A 4 8.90 10.01 13.28
C PHE A 4 8.07 11.23 12.91
N ASN A 5 6.76 11.09 13.08
CA ASN A 5 5.78 12.14 12.92
C ASN A 5 5.11 12.42 14.27
N ILE A 6 4.92 13.71 14.58
CA ILE A 6 4.22 14.18 15.78
C ILE A 6 2.88 14.75 15.37
N PHE A 7 1.84 14.40 16.12
CA PHE A 7 0.46 14.80 15.89
C PHE A 7 -0.06 15.54 17.12
N SER A 8 -0.76 16.65 16.89
CA SER A 8 -1.47 17.42 17.92
C SER A 8 -2.99 17.34 17.78
N SER A 9 -3.47 16.43 16.92
CA SER A 9 -4.87 16.19 16.60
C SER A 9 -5.13 14.68 16.60
N LEU A 10 -6.11 14.24 17.37
CA LEU A 10 -6.53 12.83 17.41
C LEU A 10 -6.98 12.35 16.03
N VAL A 11 -7.67 13.22 15.27
CA VAL A 11 -8.17 12.89 13.93
C VAL A 11 -7.01 12.61 12.98
N ASP A 12 -6.00 13.48 12.97
CA ASP A 12 -4.84 13.33 12.08
C ASP A 12 -4.01 12.11 12.45
N TYR A 13 -3.85 11.86 13.76
CA TYR A 13 -3.19 10.66 14.27
C TYR A 13 -3.93 9.37 13.88
N GLN A 14 -5.25 9.33 14.06
CA GLN A 14 -6.08 8.18 13.70
C GLN A 14 -6.09 7.92 12.19
N ASN A 15 -6.07 8.97 11.37
CA ASN A 15 -5.93 8.84 9.92
C ASN A 15 -4.56 8.22 9.57
N GLN A 16 -3.49 8.66 10.22
CA GLN A 16 -2.16 8.09 9.99
C GLN A 16 -2.02 6.64 10.47
N LEU A 17 -2.76 6.22 11.50
CA LEU A 17 -2.78 4.82 11.95
C LEU A 17 -3.30 3.86 10.87
N GLY A 18 -4.06 4.33 9.86
CA GLY A 18 -4.37 3.55 8.66
C GLY A 18 -5.11 2.23 8.89
N GLY A 19 -5.87 2.11 9.98
CA GLY A 19 -6.54 0.86 10.37
C GLY A 19 -5.66 -0.14 11.13
N ALA A 20 -4.46 0.25 11.54
CA ALA A 20 -3.61 -0.53 12.43
C ALA A 20 -4.38 -0.97 13.68
N SER A 21 -4.15 -2.20 14.12
CA SER A 21 -4.75 -2.72 15.35
C SER A 21 -4.18 -1.96 16.55
N THR A 22 -5.02 -1.13 17.17
CA THR A 22 -4.64 -0.36 18.36
C THR A 22 -5.30 -0.91 19.62
N ASN A 23 -4.66 -0.69 20.75
CA ASN A 23 -5.25 -0.87 22.07
C ASN A 23 -5.42 0.50 22.72
N THR A 24 -6.53 0.68 23.42
CA THR A 24 -6.84 1.93 24.11
C THR A 24 -7.08 1.67 25.59
N GLN A 25 -6.58 2.57 26.44
CA GLN A 25 -6.87 2.62 27.86
C GLN A 25 -7.41 4.01 28.24
N ASP A 26 -8.65 4.04 28.72
CA ASP A 26 -9.44 5.22 29.15
C ASP A 26 -9.56 5.36 30.69
N PHE A 27 -8.78 4.58 31.44
CA PHE A 27 -8.75 4.41 32.91
C PHE A 27 -10.07 4.26 33.71
N GLU A 28 -11.26 4.36 33.10
CA GLU A 28 -12.60 4.25 33.71
C GLU A 28 -12.85 2.92 34.45
N GLY A 29 -12.12 1.87 34.06
CA GLY A 29 -12.17 0.55 34.70
C GLY A 29 -11.51 0.49 36.08
N PHE A 30 -10.68 1.47 36.45
CA PHE A 30 -9.97 1.49 37.72
C PHE A 30 -10.79 2.13 38.84
N SER A 31 -10.64 1.60 40.06
CA SER A 31 -11.27 2.24 41.22
C SER A 31 -10.50 3.51 41.59
N PRO A 32 -11.19 4.62 41.92
CA PRO A 32 -10.50 5.85 42.33
C PRO A 32 -9.50 5.62 43.48
N GLY A 33 -8.28 6.11 43.30
CA GLY A 33 -7.14 5.95 44.19
C GLY A 33 -6.36 4.64 44.03
N PHE A 34 -6.69 3.81 43.02
CA PHE A 34 -5.93 2.61 42.68
C PHE A 34 -4.51 3.01 42.24
N ASN A 35 -3.49 2.39 42.82
CA ASN A 35 -2.09 2.72 42.52
C ASN A 35 -1.65 2.00 41.23
N LEU A 36 -1.23 2.79 40.24
CA LEU A 36 -0.77 2.34 38.93
C LEU A 36 0.76 2.41 38.76
N ASP A 37 1.49 2.84 39.79
CA ASP A 37 2.96 2.87 39.78
C ASP A 37 3.55 1.46 39.58
N GLY A 38 4.22 1.28 38.44
CA GLY A 38 4.79 0.00 38.00
C GLY A 38 3.76 -1.08 37.67
N VAL A 39 2.51 -0.71 37.43
CA VAL A 39 1.43 -1.64 37.08
C VAL A 39 1.09 -1.50 35.60
N ASP A 40 1.12 -2.62 34.89
CA ASP A 40 0.69 -2.69 33.50
C ASP A 40 -0.79 -2.27 33.37
N PHE A 41 -1.04 -1.17 32.65
CA PHE A 41 -2.40 -0.74 32.28
C PHE A 41 -2.75 -1.13 30.83
N LEU A 42 -1.73 -1.40 30.01
CA LEU A 42 -1.82 -2.09 28.73
C LEU A 42 -0.72 -3.17 28.67
N PRO A 43 -0.79 -4.15 27.75
CA PRO A 43 0.23 -5.19 27.65
C PRO A 43 1.65 -4.61 27.54
N GLY A 44 2.49 -4.83 28.56
CA GLY A 44 3.86 -4.33 28.59
C GLY A 44 4.00 -2.81 28.75
N ILE A 45 2.94 -2.09 29.13
CA ILE A 45 3.00 -0.63 29.33
C ILE A 45 2.65 -0.29 30.77
N PHE A 46 3.62 0.33 31.45
CA PHE A 46 3.47 0.77 32.83
C PHE A 46 4.11 2.14 33.03
N VAL A 47 3.59 2.86 34.03
CA VAL A 47 4.05 4.19 34.40
C VAL A 47 4.83 4.14 35.69
N THR A 48 5.84 4.98 35.80
CA THR A 48 6.57 5.28 37.05
C THR A 48 6.72 6.78 37.19
N SER A 49 6.94 7.26 38.41
CA SER A 49 7.20 8.68 38.68
C SER A 49 8.32 8.83 39.71
N ASN A 50 8.95 10.01 39.77
CA ASN A 50 9.79 10.39 40.91
C ASN A 50 9.01 10.65 42.20
N PHE A 51 7.68 10.77 42.14
CA PHE A 51 6.82 11.00 43.30
C PHE A 51 6.19 9.75 43.88
N SER A 52 5.54 9.93 45.03
CA SER A 52 5.15 8.84 45.94
C SER A 52 4.00 7.96 45.44
N LYS A 53 3.27 8.38 44.40
CA LYS A 53 2.09 7.67 43.88
C LYS A 53 1.69 8.14 42.48
N VAL A 54 1.42 7.18 41.58
CA VAL A 54 0.61 7.37 40.36
C VAL A 54 -0.71 6.62 40.57
N GLU A 55 -1.85 7.28 40.40
CA GLU A 55 -3.16 6.71 40.68
C GLU A 55 -4.20 6.95 39.59
N ALA A 56 -5.20 6.08 39.54
CA ALA A 56 -6.45 6.40 38.85
C ALA A 56 -7.21 7.43 39.68
N PHE A 57 -7.31 8.66 39.21
CA PHE A 57 -7.99 9.77 39.88
C PHE A 57 -9.37 9.97 39.25
N GLN A 58 -10.39 10.20 40.07
CA GLN A 58 -11.71 10.54 39.55
C GLN A 58 -11.78 12.05 39.37
N GLY A 59 -11.68 12.48 38.11
CA GLY A 59 -11.94 13.82 37.65
C GLY A 59 -13.40 14.26 37.77
N SER A 60 -13.71 15.39 37.18
CA SER A 60 -15.07 15.94 37.13
C SER A 60 -15.95 15.29 36.05
N GLU A 61 -15.34 14.77 34.98
CA GLU A 61 -16.01 14.11 33.86
C GLU A 61 -15.73 12.59 33.80
N ASP A 62 -14.48 12.16 33.97
CA ASP A 62 -14.03 10.77 33.88
C ASP A 62 -12.87 10.45 34.87
N THR A 63 -12.20 9.32 34.66
CA THR A 63 -11.14 8.77 35.49
C THR A 63 -9.85 8.81 34.71
N GLU A 64 -8.85 9.49 35.24
CA GLU A 64 -7.59 9.77 34.55
C GLU A 64 -6.39 9.19 35.32
N LEU A 65 -5.26 9.05 34.64
CA LEU A 65 -4.00 8.69 35.27
C LEU A 65 -3.33 9.94 35.84
N PHE A 66 -3.10 9.95 37.15
CA PHE A 66 -2.69 11.13 37.88
C PHE A 66 -1.56 10.82 38.86
N ALA A 67 -0.45 11.53 38.82
CA ALA A 67 0.56 11.51 39.89
C ALA A 67 0.43 12.74 40.77
N LEU A 68 0.31 12.49 42.07
CA LEU A 68 0.30 13.53 43.09
C LEU A 68 1.73 13.80 43.53
N GLY A 69 2.28 14.96 43.18
CA GLY A 69 3.47 15.50 43.83
C GLY A 69 3.17 15.94 45.27
N GLU A 70 4.04 15.63 46.24
CA GLU A 70 4.04 16.40 47.49
C GLU A 70 4.64 17.78 47.16
N ILE A 71 3.97 18.89 47.54
CA ILE A 71 4.41 20.28 47.33
C ILE A 71 5.94 20.39 47.40
N SER A 72 6.56 20.45 46.22
CA SER A 72 7.99 20.61 46.01
C SER A 72 8.20 21.95 45.33
N VAL A 73 9.21 22.69 45.77
CA VAL A 73 9.63 23.94 45.12
C VAL A 73 11.01 23.79 44.48
N GLU A 74 11.54 22.55 44.41
CA GLU A 74 12.93 22.28 44.04
C GLU A 74 13.12 21.15 42.99
N GLU A 75 12.11 20.33 42.68
CA GLU A 75 12.24 19.19 41.75
C GLU A 75 11.01 19.11 40.83
N ASP A 76 11.24 18.91 39.53
CA ASP A 76 10.21 18.79 38.49
C ASP A 76 9.48 17.43 38.59
N SER A 77 8.17 17.39 38.36
CA SER A 77 7.43 16.12 38.23
C SER A 77 7.75 15.45 36.92
N PHE A 78 7.96 14.13 36.95
CA PHE A 78 7.97 13.35 35.73
C PHE A 78 7.12 12.09 35.80
N TYR A 79 6.54 11.77 34.65
CA TYR A 79 5.94 10.49 34.32
C TYR A 79 6.86 9.81 33.35
N ASN A 80 7.36 8.63 33.72
CA ASN A 80 8.12 7.79 32.82
C ASN A 80 7.22 6.60 32.44
N ILE A 81 6.72 6.64 31.22
CA ILE A 81 5.90 5.61 30.59
C ILE A 81 6.85 4.66 29.87
N ASN A 82 6.90 3.41 30.31
CA ASN A 82 7.84 2.40 29.82
C ASN A 82 7.11 1.40 28.93
N PHE A 83 7.80 0.93 27.89
CA PHE A 83 7.29 -0.07 26.94
C PHE A 83 8.21 -1.30 26.98
N ASP A 84 7.71 -2.41 27.54
CA ASP A 84 8.38 -3.72 27.58
C ASP A 84 8.06 -4.58 26.35
N GLU A 85 7.07 -4.17 25.55
CA GLU A 85 6.68 -4.77 24.27
C GLU A 85 6.92 -3.76 23.13
N SER A 86 7.07 -4.26 21.92
CA SER A 86 7.36 -3.43 20.74
C SER A 86 6.13 -2.63 20.32
N TYR A 87 6.22 -1.30 20.45
CA TYR A 87 5.24 -0.33 19.95
C TYR A 87 5.97 0.78 19.20
N ASN A 88 5.47 1.18 18.03
CA ASN A 88 6.01 2.31 17.27
C ASN A 88 4.99 3.43 17.04
N ALA A 89 3.76 3.28 17.55
CA ALA A 89 2.75 4.31 17.58
C ALA A 89 2.16 4.47 18.98
N VAL A 90 2.17 5.71 19.49
CA VAL A 90 1.62 6.06 20.81
C VAL A 90 0.85 7.37 20.71
N GLY A 91 -0.31 7.46 21.34
CA GLY A 91 -1.06 8.70 21.50
C GLY A 91 -1.75 8.76 22.85
N PHE A 92 -1.97 9.95 23.38
CA PHE A 92 -2.66 10.16 24.65
C PHE A 92 -3.10 11.62 24.79
N ASP A 93 -4.09 11.82 25.65
CA ASP A 93 -4.56 13.14 26.05
C ASP A 93 -3.82 13.59 27.31
N ILE A 94 -3.56 14.90 27.39
CA ILE A 94 -3.00 15.57 28.57
C ILE A 94 -4.05 16.54 29.12
N ASP A 95 -4.53 16.27 30.34
CA ASP A 95 -5.82 16.78 30.82
C ASP A 95 -5.70 17.74 32.02
N GLY A 96 -4.47 18.01 32.44
CA GLY A 96 -4.18 18.94 33.53
C GLY A 96 -2.81 19.58 33.38
N PHE A 97 -2.77 20.90 33.46
CA PHE A 97 -1.59 21.71 33.72
C PHE A 97 -1.96 22.80 34.71
N ASP A 98 -1.08 23.14 35.67
CA ASP A 98 -1.27 24.39 36.41
C ASP A 98 -0.98 25.57 35.45
N PRO A 99 -1.96 26.45 35.15
CA PRO A 99 -1.74 27.60 34.29
C PRO A 99 -0.73 28.63 34.85
N ASN A 100 -0.27 28.45 36.10
CA ASN A 100 0.71 29.32 36.76
C ASN A 100 2.16 28.81 36.69
N THR A 101 2.46 27.72 35.97
CA THR A 101 3.84 27.28 35.74
C THR A 101 4.64 28.26 34.86
N PRO A 102 5.91 28.56 35.19
CA PRO A 102 6.74 29.57 34.52
C PRO A 102 7.31 29.15 33.15
N GLY A 103 7.24 27.86 32.79
CA GLY A 103 7.90 27.29 31.62
C GLY A 103 7.08 26.18 30.95
N PRO A 104 7.51 25.69 29.77
CA PRO A 104 6.85 24.58 29.11
C PRO A 104 7.05 23.28 29.89
N ALA A 105 6.08 22.38 29.82
CA ALA A 105 6.32 20.97 30.09
C ALA A 105 7.20 20.40 28.98
N ILE A 106 8.01 19.40 29.30
CA ILE A 106 8.93 18.77 28.36
C ILE A 106 8.49 17.34 28.16
N LEU A 107 8.19 16.98 26.92
CA LEU A 107 7.95 15.60 26.52
C LEU A 107 9.19 15.06 25.81
N GLU A 108 9.83 14.06 26.39
CA GLU A 108 10.97 13.36 25.83
C GLU A 108 10.54 11.98 25.35
N ILE A 109 10.93 11.63 24.12
CA ILE A 109 10.63 10.33 23.49
C ILE A 109 11.96 9.65 23.24
N PHE A 110 12.10 8.40 23.64
CA PHE A 110 13.30 7.60 23.44
C PHE A 110 12.96 6.41 22.54
N PHE A 111 13.84 6.15 21.57
CA PHE A 111 13.67 5.08 20.59
C PHE A 111 14.68 3.95 20.86
N ALA A 112 14.32 2.73 20.48
CA ALA A 112 15.12 1.53 20.71
C ALA A 112 16.50 1.54 20.00
N ASP A 113 16.69 2.41 19.00
CA ASP A 113 17.98 2.61 18.33
C ASP A 113 18.93 3.56 19.10
N GLY A 114 18.46 4.12 20.22
CA GLY A 114 19.17 5.04 21.09
C GLY A 114 19.02 6.52 20.72
N ASP A 115 18.19 6.85 19.72
CA ASP A 115 17.82 8.23 19.43
C ASP A 115 16.73 8.73 20.40
N SER A 116 16.60 10.06 20.49
CA SER A 116 15.61 10.70 21.34
C SER A 116 15.18 12.06 20.79
N GLU A 117 13.93 12.45 21.01
CA GLU A 117 13.40 13.78 20.69
C GLU A 117 12.85 14.45 21.94
N SER A 118 12.95 15.79 22.03
CA SER A 118 12.44 16.58 23.14
C SER A 118 11.53 17.70 22.63
N ILE A 119 10.31 17.75 23.15
CA ILE A 119 9.24 18.62 22.67
C ILE A 119 8.78 19.53 23.82
N GLU A 120 8.77 20.83 23.58
CA GLU A 120 8.23 21.81 24.52
C GLU A 120 6.70 21.91 24.35
N ILE A 121 5.97 21.49 25.38
CA ILE A 121 4.51 21.64 25.49
C ILE A 121 4.24 22.88 26.35
N PHE A 122 3.72 23.94 25.74
CA PHE A 122 3.38 25.13 26.49
C PHE A 122 2.09 24.90 27.27
N PRO A 123 2.06 25.14 28.59
CA PRO A 123 0.84 25.00 29.38
C PRO A 123 -0.22 25.96 28.83
N THR A 124 -1.20 25.38 28.14
CA THR A 124 -2.49 26.01 27.83
C THR A 124 -3.48 25.61 28.93
N ASN A 125 -4.68 26.21 28.97
CA ASN A 125 -5.72 25.78 29.92
C ASN A 125 -6.31 24.43 29.49
N ALA A 126 -5.50 23.38 29.37
CA ALA A 126 -5.95 22.02 29.19
C ALA A 126 -6.87 21.68 30.35
N THR A 127 -8.03 21.10 30.02
CA THR A 127 -9.00 20.63 31.01
C THR A 127 -9.51 19.29 30.54
N GLU A 128 -10.08 18.48 31.43
CA GLU A 128 -10.84 17.27 31.05
C GLU A 128 -11.81 17.50 29.87
N SER A 129 -12.44 18.69 29.78
CA SER A 129 -13.37 19.02 28.70
C SER A 129 -12.74 19.56 27.40
N ASP A 130 -11.45 19.86 27.41
CA ASP A 130 -10.66 20.40 26.29
C ASP A 130 -9.18 19.99 26.46
N PRO A 131 -8.86 18.69 26.33
CA PRO A 131 -7.53 18.18 26.58
C PRO A 131 -6.57 18.46 25.42
N ILE A 132 -5.26 18.35 25.69
CA ILE A 132 -4.25 18.43 24.64
C ILE A 132 -3.92 17.01 24.17
N PHE A 133 -4.31 16.68 22.95
CA PHE A 133 -3.90 15.43 22.32
C PHE A 133 -2.43 15.50 21.88
N PHE A 134 -1.68 14.45 22.18
CA PHE A 134 -0.35 14.20 21.64
C PHE A 134 -0.28 12.81 21.01
N GLY A 135 0.27 12.72 19.80
CA GLY A 135 0.53 11.45 19.12
C GLY A 135 1.93 11.41 18.50
N VAL A 136 2.54 10.23 18.52
CA VAL A 136 3.80 9.92 17.83
C VAL A 136 3.65 8.61 17.07
N ILE A 137 4.14 8.60 15.83
CA ILE A 137 4.31 7.39 15.03
C ILE A 137 5.72 7.41 14.46
N ALA A 138 6.48 6.34 14.66
CA ALA A 138 7.88 6.23 14.30
C ALA A 138 8.18 4.98 13.48
N ASP A 139 9.25 5.02 12.70
CA ASP A 139 9.80 3.86 11.99
C ASP A 139 10.61 2.91 12.89
N THR A 140 10.77 3.31 14.16
CA THR A 140 11.57 2.65 15.18
C THR A 140 10.72 2.48 16.44
N GLU A 141 10.90 1.37 17.15
CA GLU A 141 10.20 1.10 18.41
C GLU A 141 10.48 2.19 19.45
N ILE A 142 9.44 2.59 20.17
CA ILE A 142 9.48 3.56 21.26
C ILE A 142 9.84 2.80 22.55
N GLU A 143 10.96 3.16 23.17
CA GLU A 143 11.46 2.54 24.39
C GLU A 143 10.76 3.11 25.64
N ASN A 144 10.71 4.43 25.74
CA ASN A 144 10.00 5.12 26.81
C ASN A 144 9.64 6.57 26.44
N ILE A 145 8.65 7.11 27.14
CA ILE A 145 8.23 8.50 27.04
C ILE A 145 8.30 9.12 28.44
N ILE A 146 8.98 10.27 28.56
CA ILE A 146 9.07 11.04 29.79
C ILE A 146 8.33 12.36 29.61
N LEU A 147 7.27 12.57 30.37
CA LEU A 147 6.60 13.87 30.47
C LEU A 147 7.01 14.55 31.76
N THR A 148 7.64 15.72 31.65
CA THR A 148 8.14 16.52 32.77
C THR A 148 7.37 17.83 32.89
N GLU A 149 6.78 18.14 34.04
CA GLU A 149 6.17 19.44 34.31
C GLU A 149 7.18 20.38 34.99
N GLY A 150 7.22 21.64 34.59
CA GLY A 150 8.07 22.64 35.24
C GLY A 150 7.58 23.01 36.64
N PRO A 151 8.46 23.55 37.50
CA PRO A 151 8.12 23.79 38.91
C PRO A 151 7.19 25.01 39.05
N GLU A 152 6.16 24.90 39.88
CA GLU A 152 5.24 26.01 40.17
C GLU A 152 5.94 27.20 40.87
N ILE A 153 5.60 28.43 40.48
CA ILE A 153 6.25 29.65 41.00
C ILE A 153 5.91 29.91 42.48
N ASP A 154 4.77 29.41 42.95
CA ASP A 154 4.19 29.85 44.22
C ASP A 154 4.21 28.76 45.32
N GLY A 155 4.48 27.50 44.98
CA GLY A 155 4.47 26.37 45.92
C GLY A 155 3.14 26.19 46.65
N VAL A 156 2.02 26.51 45.98
CA VAL A 156 0.66 26.44 46.54
C VAL A 156 -0.24 25.43 45.81
N GLY A 157 0.20 24.81 44.73
CA GLY A 157 -0.42 23.65 44.11
C GLY A 157 0.40 22.38 44.35
N ASN A 158 -0.21 21.22 44.08
CA ASN A 158 0.57 20.03 43.82
C ASN A 158 1.02 20.11 42.35
N GLU A 159 2.11 19.46 41.99
CA GLU A 159 2.42 19.28 40.55
C GLU A 159 1.37 18.29 40.00
N GLU A 160 0.64 18.72 38.98
CA GLU A 160 -0.65 18.14 38.54
C GLU A 160 -0.64 18.00 37.02
N VAL A 161 -0.12 16.86 36.55
CA VAL A 161 -0.36 16.41 35.18
C VAL A 161 -1.28 15.21 35.21
N ALA A 162 -2.28 15.21 34.35
CA ALA A 162 -3.13 14.06 34.13
C ALA A 162 -2.98 13.56 32.70
N LEU A 163 -3.06 12.24 32.54
CA LEU A 163 -3.05 11.57 31.25
C LEU A 163 -4.31 10.73 31.09
N ASP A 164 -4.92 10.79 29.92
CA ASP A 164 -6.06 9.93 29.58
C ASP A 164 -5.99 9.43 28.12
N ASN A 165 -6.91 8.54 27.75
CA ASN A 165 -7.14 8.03 26.40
C ASN A 165 -5.86 7.53 25.73
N PHE A 166 -5.09 6.70 26.46
CA PHE A 166 -3.83 6.18 25.97
C PHE A 166 -4.06 5.17 24.84
N ILE A 167 -3.52 5.44 23.66
CA ILE A 167 -3.62 4.63 22.44
C ILE A 167 -2.23 4.12 22.09
N VAL A 168 -2.11 2.83 21.83
CA VAL A 168 -0.88 2.22 21.30
C VAL A 168 -1.14 1.27 20.16
N GLY A 169 -0.19 1.18 19.25
CA GLY A 169 -0.23 0.26 18.12
C GLY A 169 1.13 0.05 17.50
N ASN A 170 1.14 -0.80 16.47
CA ASN A 170 2.24 -0.93 15.54
C ASN A 170 1.75 -0.54 14.14
N VAL A 171 2.44 0.40 13.53
CA VAL A 171 2.21 0.89 12.17
C VAL A 171 3.38 0.42 11.32
N ASP A 172 3.09 -0.42 10.32
CA ASP A 172 4.12 -1.07 9.53
C ASP A 172 4.83 -0.11 8.55
N ASN A 173 4.31 1.12 8.36
CA ASN A 173 4.95 2.18 7.58
C ASN A 173 4.41 3.60 7.92
N PRO A 174 5.14 4.46 8.69
CA PRO A 174 4.67 5.80 9.06
C PRO A 174 4.62 6.81 7.90
N GLU A 175 5.10 6.45 6.70
CA GLU A 175 5.09 7.32 5.51
C GLU A 175 4.00 6.96 4.48
N SER A 176 3.30 5.82 4.59
CA SER A 176 2.43 5.30 3.51
C SER A 176 1.05 5.97 3.39
N ASN A 177 0.66 6.83 4.34
CA ASN A 177 -0.72 7.38 4.42
C ASN A 177 -0.82 8.90 4.21
N GLN A 178 0.06 9.50 3.38
CA GLN A 178 -0.21 10.87 2.92
C GLN A 178 -1.32 10.86 1.87
N GLU A 179 -2.51 11.33 2.26
CA GLU A 179 -3.57 11.67 1.28
C GLU A 179 -2.99 12.62 0.23
N ARG A 180 -3.27 12.30 -1.03
CA ARG A 180 -2.79 13.11 -2.14
C ARG A 180 -3.36 14.53 -2.04
N THR A 181 -2.50 15.53 -2.05
CA THR A 181 -2.89 16.94 -2.01
C THR A 181 -3.17 17.48 -3.41
N PHE A 182 -4.19 18.33 -3.54
CA PHE A 182 -4.61 18.93 -4.80
C PHE A 182 -4.82 20.44 -4.69
N PHE A 183 -4.80 21.14 -5.82
CA PHE A 183 -5.13 22.56 -5.86
C PHE A 183 -6.60 22.75 -5.50
N PRO A 184 -6.91 23.49 -4.41
CA PRO A 184 -8.29 23.72 -4.03
C PRO A 184 -9.01 24.45 -5.15
N ASN A 185 -10.22 23.98 -5.48
CA ASN A 185 -11.09 24.49 -6.55
C ASN A 185 -10.61 24.27 -7.98
N GLN A 186 -9.57 23.45 -8.23
CA GLN A 186 -9.12 23.17 -9.58
C GLN A 186 -9.39 21.74 -10.00
N ILE A 187 -10.05 21.60 -11.15
CA ILE A 187 -10.31 20.30 -11.79
C ILE A 187 -9.72 20.27 -13.19
N ILE A 188 -9.22 19.11 -13.59
CA ILE A 188 -8.82 18.81 -14.96
C ILE A 188 -10.02 18.16 -15.64
N ILE A 189 -10.37 18.64 -16.83
CA ILE A 189 -11.55 18.15 -17.54
C ILE A 189 -11.29 18.07 -19.03
N ARG A 190 -11.81 17.02 -19.66
CA ARG A 190 -11.94 16.93 -21.12
C ARG A 190 -13.39 16.66 -21.46
N LEU A 191 -13.93 17.41 -22.41
CA LEU A 191 -15.30 17.29 -22.87
C LEU A 191 -15.36 16.39 -24.11
N ASN A 192 -16.46 15.66 -24.29
CA ASN A 192 -16.66 14.84 -25.47
C ASN A 192 -16.76 15.71 -26.75
N ASP A 193 -15.95 15.40 -27.77
CA ASP A 193 -15.84 16.14 -29.04
C ASP A 193 -17.17 16.21 -29.85
N SER A 194 -18.17 15.39 -29.48
CA SER A 194 -19.46 15.32 -30.17
C SER A 194 -20.52 16.32 -29.69
N GLU A 195 -20.27 17.01 -28.56
CA GLU A 195 -21.22 17.94 -27.94
C GLU A 195 -20.96 19.39 -28.38
N ASN A 196 -22.05 20.16 -28.55
CA ASN A 196 -21.99 21.49 -29.15
C ASN A 196 -21.35 22.49 -28.17
N SER A 197 -20.77 23.60 -28.65
CA SER A 197 -20.20 24.64 -27.77
C SER A 197 -21.20 25.28 -26.78
N ALA A 198 -22.49 25.00 -26.95
CA ALA A 198 -23.56 25.41 -26.04
C ALA A 198 -23.62 24.54 -24.79
N ASP A 199 -23.35 23.24 -24.89
CA ASP A 199 -23.44 22.30 -23.77
C ASP A 199 -22.23 22.45 -22.84
N SER A 200 -21.04 22.73 -23.40
CA SER A 200 -19.85 23.12 -22.63
C SER A 200 -20.05 24.43 -21.85
N THR A 201 -20.66 25.43 -22.47
CA THR A 201 -21.00 26.69 -21.81
C THR A 201 -22.02 26.46 -20.69
N SER A 202 -23.00 25.57 -20.91
CA SER A 202 -24.01 25.24 -19.90
C SER A 202 -23.41 24.53 -18.67
N LEU A 203 -22.44 23.64 -18.86
CA LEU A 203 -21.76 22.94 -17.76
C LEU A 203 -20.87 23.89 -16.97
N GLN A 204 -20.18 24.83 -17.64
CA GLN A 204 -19.43 25.88 -16.96
C GLN A 204 -20.35 26.80 -16.14
N GLU A 205 -21.52 27.17 -16.67
CA GLU A 205 -22.51 27.97 -15.94
C GLU A 205 -23.11 27.19 -14.75
N GLU A 206 -23.34 25.88 -14.90
CA GLU A 206 -23.85 24.99 -13.84
C GLU A 206 -22.87 24.85 -12.67
N LEU A 207 -21.58 24.70 -12.98
CA LEU A 207 -20.50 24.59 -12.00
C LEU A 207 -19.92 25.93 -11.56
N GLY A 208 -20.39 27.07 -12.08
CA GLY A 208 -19.76 28.37 -11.82
C GLY A 208 -18.27 28.38 -12.19
N ALA A 209 -17.88 27.64 -13.22
CA ALA A 209 -16.49 27.33 -13.52
C ALA A 209 -15.85 28.34 -14.50
N GLU A 210 -14.60 28.73 -14.24
CA GLU A 210 -13.77 29.53 -15.15
C GLU A 210 -12.68 28.67 -15.79
N VAL A 211 -12.54 28.71 -17.13
CA VAL A 211 -11.42 28.03 -17.81
C VAL A 211 -10.14 28.82 -17.63
N ILE A 212 -9.22 28.29 -16.82
CA ILE A 212 -7.93 28.92 -16.51
C ILE A 212 -6.75 28.34 -17.32
N GLY A 213 -6.96 27.23 -18.03
CA GLY A 213 -5.94 26.63 -18.89
C GLY A 213 -6.49 25.70 -19.96
N THR A 214 -5.74 25.50 -21.05
CA THR A 214 -6.05 24.51 -22.09
C THR A 214 -4.76 23.97 -22.71
N THR A 215 -4.68 22.65 -22.85
CA THR A 215 -3.57 21.98 -23.53
C THR A 215 -3.57 22.29 -25.02
N GLN A 216 -2.39 22.37 -25.64
CA GLN A 216 -2.27 22.86 -27.02
C GLN A 216 -2.80 21.88 -28.08
N THR A 217 -2.76 20.57 -27.79
CA THR A 217 -3.06 19.51 -28.77
C THR A 217 -4.03 18.45 -28.25
N LEU A 218 -4.28 18.38 -26.94
CA LEU A 218 -5.06 17.30 -26.33
C LEU A 218 -6.50 17.71 -25.99
N GLY A 219 -6.84 19.00 -26.10
CA GLY A 219 -8.19 19.49 -25.79
C GLY A 219 -8.56 19.51 -24.30
N ILE A 220 -7.66 19.05 -23.42
CA ILE A 220 -7.83 19.04 -21.97
C ILE A 220 -7.81 20.47 -21.43
N GLN A 221 -8.76 20.78 -20.56
CA GLN A 221 -8.95 22.09 -19.92
C GLN A 221 -8.69 21.99 -18.42
N LEU A 222 -8.27 23.11 -17.83
CA LEU A 222 -8.15 23.31 -16.39
C LEU A 222 -9.22 24.32 -15.98
N TRP A 223 -10.13 23.93 -15.10
CA TRP A 223 -11.23 24.78 -14.63
C TRP A 223 -11.03 25.15 -13.16
N ASP A 224 -11.32 26.41 -12.84
CA ASP A 224 -11.47 26.92 -11.48
C ASP A 224 -12.96 26.91 -11.13
N ILE A 225 -13.35 26.18 -10.07
CA ILE A 225 -14.73 26.00 -9.62
C ILE A 225 -15.01 26.73 -8.30
N SER A 226 -14.24 27.76 -7.96
CA SER A 226 -14.36 28.47 -6.67
C SER A 226 -15.74 29.12 -6.44
N ASP A 227 -16.48 29.42 -7.51
CA ASP A 227 -17.84 29.96 -7.45
C ASP A 227 -18.95 28.88 -7.47
N SER A 228 -18.59 27.59 -7.51
CA SER A 228 -19.54 26.47 -7.57
C SER A 228 -20.33 26.26 -6.27
N GLY A 229 -19.69 26.55 -5.13
CA GLY A 229 -20.21 26.19 -3.80
C GLY A 229 -20.02 24.71 -3.42
N PHE A 230 -19.34 23.92 -4.25
CA PHE A 230 -18.99 22.52 -4.03
C PHE A 230 -17.47 22.36 -3.85
N SER A 231 -17.04 21.28 -3.20
CA SER A 231 -15.64 20.86 -3.20
C SER A 231 -15.27 20.22 -4.54
N VAL A 232 -13.97 20.09 -4.83
CA VAL A 232 -13.50 19.48 -6.09
C VAL A 232 -13.84 18.00 -6.16
N GLU A 233 -13.83 17.31 -5.03
CA GLU A 233 -14.18 15.92 -4.84
C GLU A 233 -15.68 15.70 -5.08
N GLU A 234 -16.53 16.54 -4.49
CA GLU A 234 -17.99 16.51 -4.74
C GLU A 234 -18.28 16.68 -6.24
N VAL A 235 -17.56 17.57 -6.93
CA VAL A 235 -17.74 17.77 -8.37
C VAL A 235 -17.28 16.57 -9.18
N VAL A 236 -16.12 15.98 -8.88
CA VAL A 236 -15.64 14.77 -9.57
C VAL A 236 -16.62 13.62 -9.36
N GLU A 237 -17.07 13.38 -8.12
CA GLU A 237 -18.01 12.30 -7.79
C GLU A 237 -19.36 12.46 -8.53
N ILE A 238 -19.91 13.67 -8.59
CA ILE A 238 -21.22 13.92 -9.19
C ILE A 238 -21.18 13.88 -10.72
N TYR A 239 -20.09 14.33 -11.33
CA TYR A 239 -20.02 14.57 -12.78
C TYR A 239 -19.15 13.57 -13.55
N SER A 240 -18.48 12.62 -12.89
CA SER A 240 -17.65 11.58 -13.53
C SER A 240 -18.40 10.78 -14.61
N ASP A 241 -19.71 10.55 -14.40
CA ASP A 241 -20.59 9.83 -15.33
C ASP A 241 -21.39 10.76 -16.29
N ASP A 242 -21.11 12.07 -16.32
CA ASP A 242 -21.84 12.99 -17.19
C ASP A 242 -21.51 12.74 -18.67
N PRO A 243 -22.51 12.50 -19.55
CA PRO A 243 -22.26 12.18 -20.96
C PRO A 243 -21.60 13.30 -21.76
N ARG A 244 -21.56 14.54 -21.23
CA ARG A 244 -20.85 15.67 -21.84
C ARG A 244 -19.34 15.60 -21.61
N ILE A 245 -18.90 14.82 -20.64
CA ILE A 245 -17.52 14.74 -20.15
C ILE A 245 -16.87 13.46 -20.69
N GLU A 246 -15.66 13.59 -21.25
CA GLU A 246 -14.80 12.46 -21.63
C GLU A 246 -14.05 11.95 -20.38
N PHE A 247 -13.53 12.88 -19.56
CA PHE A 247 -13.04 12.61 -18.21
C PHE A 247 -13.01 13.89 -17.36
N ILE A 248 -13.06 13.74 -16.05
CA ILE A 248 -12.91 14.80 -15.04
C ILE A 248 -12.11 14.27 -13.85
N ASP A 249 -11.06 15.00 -13.46
CA ASP A 249 -10.10 14.59 -12.43
C ASP A 249 -9.72 15.77 -11.51
N LEU A 250 -9.23 15.45 -10.31
CA LEU A 250 -8.60 16.43 -9.42
C LEU A 250 -7.28 16.95 -10.01
N ASN A 251 -6.98 18.24 -9.81
CA ASN A 251 -5.67 18.80 -10.13
C ASN A 251 -4.70 18.64 -8.95
N TYR A 252 -4.08 17.46 -8.83
CA TYR A 252 -3.09 17.18 -7.77
C TYR A 252 -1.92 18.19 -7.78
N ASN A 253 -1.51 18.61 -6.58
CA ASN A 253 -0.42 19.56 -6.35
C ASN A 253 0.74 18.97 -5.55
N ASP A 254 0.62 17.71 -5.17
CA ASP A 254 1.74 16.87 -4.82
C ASP A 254 2.27 16.09 -6.03
N ALA A 255 3.56 15.83 -5.96
CA ALA A 255 4.20 14.83 -6.79
C ALA A 255 5.02 13.98 -5.82
N THR A 256 4.51 12.81 -5.48
CA THR A 256 5.30 11.75 -4.86
C THR A 256 6.24 11.22 -5.93
N LEU A 257 7.54 11.51 -5.80
CA LEU A 257 8.50 11.18 -6.85
C LEU A 257 8.79 9.67 -6.95
N PHE A 258 8.49 8.89 -5.91
CA PHE A 258 8.79 7.45 -5.85
C PHE A 258 7.84 6.76 -4.87
N LEU A 259 7.23 5.64 -5.26
CA LEU A 259 6.61 4.71 -4.32
C LEU A 259 7.60 3.59 -3.98
N THR A 260 7.85 3.36 -2.70
CA THR A 260 8.73 2.29 -2.22
C THR A 260 7.90 1.26 -1.45
N PRO A 261 7.85 -0.01 -1.88
CA PRO A 261 7.13 -1.06 -1.16
C PRO A 261 7.82 -1.41 0.16
N ASN A 262 7.06 -1.90 1.14
CA ASN A 262 7.58 -2.45 2.40
C ASN A 262 8.20 -3.87 2.27
N ASP A 263 8.20 -4.46 1.06
CA ASP A 263 8.62 -5.84 0.82
C ASP A 263 10.11 -6.06 1.19
N PRO A 264 10.44 -7.00 2.11
CA PRO A 264 11.76 -7.10 2.71
C PRO A 264 12.93 -7.31 1.73
N ASN A 265 12.66 -7.89 0.55
CA ASN A 265 13.69 -8.13 -0.46
C ASN A 265 13.70 -7.10 -1.60
N PHE A 266 12.89 -6.03 -1.54
CA PHE A 266 12.83 -4.99 -2.58
C PHE A 266 14.20 -4.41 -2.90
N SER A 267 15.06 -4.20 -1.89
CA SER A 267 16.43 -3.70 -2.11
C SER A 267 17.27 -4.57 -3.04
N ASN A 268 16.94 -5.86 -3.19
CA ASN A 268 17.66 -6.79 -4.08
C ASN A 268 17.18 -6.71 -5.54
N LEU A 269 16.02 -6.09 -5.80
CA LEU A 269 15.34 -6.06 -7.09
C LEU A 269 15.89 -4.93 -7.98
N TRP A 270 17.19 -5.01 -8.29
CA TRP A 270 17.87 -4.01 -9.12
C TRP A 270 17.23 -3.82 -10.50
N GLY A 271 16.50 -4.80 -11.02
CA GLY A 271 15.78 -4.66 -12.28
C GLY A 271 14.59 -3.69 -12.19
N LEU A 272 14.01 -3.52 -11.00
CA LEU A 272 12.91 -2.59 -10.71
C LEU A 272 13.44 -1.22 -10.29
N ASN A 273 14.46 -1.20 -9.42
CA ASN A 273 15.10 0.02 -8.93
C ASN A 273 16.60 -0.22 -8.66
N ASN A 274 17.47 0.47 -9.40
CA ASN A 274 18.91 0.27 -9.36
C ASN A 274 19.65 1.48 -8.81
N THR A 275 19.94 1.42 -7.51
CA THR A 275 20.77 2.40 -6.80
C THR A 275 22.26 2.04 -6.83
N GLY A 276 22.65 1.03 -7.62
CA GLY A 276 24.00 0.47 -7.66
C GLY A 276 24.27 -0.58 -6.57
N GLN A 277 23.23 -1.01 -5.86
CA GLN A 277 23.29 -1.89 -4.70
C GLN A 277 23.81 -3.31 -5.00
N THR A 278 23.75 -3.74 -6.26
CA THR A 278 24.32 -5.02 -6.74
C THR A 278 25.66 -4.85 -7.48
N GLY A 279 26.25 -3.65 -7.47
CA GLY A 279 27.49 -3.33 -8.18
C GLY A 279 27.33 -3.05 -9.69
N GLY A 280 26.09 -2.82 -10.13
CA GLY A 280 25.74 -2.43 -11.49
C GLY A 280 25.89 -0.93 -11.78
N THR A 281 25.44 -0.51 -12.96
CA THR A 281 25.30 0.91 -13.31
C THR A 281 24.03 1.42 -12.62
N ILE A 282 24.14 2.46 -11.80
CA ILE A 282 23.00 3.18 -11.21
C ILE A 282 22.06 3.60 -12.35
N ASP A 283 20.74 3.53 -12.13
CA ASP A 283 19.70 3.96 -13.10
C ASP A 283 19.58 3.02 -14.32
N ALA A 284 20.15 1.82 -14.23
CA ALA A 284 19.96 0.77 -15.23
C ALA A 284 18.87 -0.20 -14.77
N ASP A 285 17.64 0.28 -14.77
CA ASP A 285 16.41 -0.41 -14.35
C ASP A 285 15.23 0.01 -15.25
N ILE A 286 13.99 -0.20 -14.79
CA ILE A 286 12.77 0.12 -15.53
C ILE A 286 11.99 1.31 -14.93
N ASP A 287 12.58 2.04 -13.98
CA ASP A 287 11.93 3.13 -13.24
C ASP A 287 10.60 2.67 -12.59
N ALA A 288 10.59 1.51 -11.91
CA ALA A 288 9.35 0.95 -11.34
C ALA A 288 8.76 1.82 -10.21
N PRO A 289 9.54 2.31 -9.22
CA PRO A 289 9.04 3.22 -8.18
C PRO A 289 8.35 4.47 -8.71
N GLU A 290 8.87 5.01 -9.80
CA GLU A 290 8.34 6.16 -10.50
C GLU A 290 7.03 5.78 -11.20
N GLY A 291 7.00 4.63 -11.87
CA GLY A 291 5.80 4.09 -12.52
C GLY A 291 4.65 3.86 -11.55
N TRP A 292 4.94 3.27 -10.39
CA TRP A 292 3.96 3.04 -9.33
C TRP A 292 3.40 4.37 -8.77
N GLY A 293 4.23 5.41 -8.64
CA GLY A 293 3.82 6.73 -8.17
C GLY A 293 2.87 7.52 -9.09
N PHE A 294 2.67 7.08 -10.35
CA PHE A 294 1.75 7.73 -11.30
C PHE A 294 0.31 7.21 -11.25
N VAL A 295 0.06 6.00 -10.73
CA VAL A 295 -1.31 5.48 -10.58
C VAL A 295 -1.87 6.05 -9.28
N PRO A 296 -3.01 6.79 -9.29
CA PRO A 296 -3.54 7.39 -8.09
C PRO A 296 -3.88 6.28 -7.08
N PRO A 297 -3.26 6.26 -5.89
CA PRO A 297 -3.75 5.43 -4.81
C PRO A 297 -5.04 6.10 -4.33
N GLU A 298 -6.20 5.63 -4.79
CA GLU A 298 -7.37 5.80 -3.95
C GLU A 298 -7.10 5.05 -2.63
N PRO A 299 -7.52 5.57 -1.48
CA PRO A 299 -7.39 4.85 -0.21
C PRO A 299 -7.95 3.43 -0.33
N GLY A 300 -7.07 2.42 -0.26
CA GLY A 300 -7.43 1.01 -0.40
C GLY A 300 -7.32 0.41 -1.82
N VAL A 301 -6.81 1.16 -2.81
CA VAL A 301 -6.49 0.65 -4.15
C VAL A 301 -4.99 0.45 -4.27
N ILE A 302 -4.57 -0.81 -4.37
CA ILE A 302 -3.18 -1.21 -4.54
C ILE A 302 -2.73 -0.80 -5.96
N PRO A 303 -1.57 -0.13 -6.11
CA PRO A 303 -1.17 0.42 -7.39
C PRO A 303 -0.63 -0.68 -8.30
N THR A 304 -1.17 -0.73 -9.53
CA THR A 304 -0.64 -1.40 -10.74
C THR A 304 -1.13 -2.81 -11.07
N GLY A 305 -1.93 -2.86 -12.15
CA GLY A 305 -2.40 -4.03 -12.92
C GLY A 305 -3.93 -4.15 -12.96
N GLY A 306 -4.60 -4.00 -11.82
CA GLY A 306 -6.06 -4.08 -11.70
C GLY A 306 -6.63 -5.38 -12.27
N ASP A 307 -7.76 -5.30 -12.98
CA ASP A 307 -8.40 -6.46 -13.64
C ASP A 307 -7.61 -7.05 -14.84
N ALA A 308 -6.34 -6.67 -15.04
CA ALA A 308 -5.54 -7.18 -16.15
C ALA A 308 -5.18 -8.66 -15.94
N VAL A 309 -5.47 -9.48 -16.95
CA VAL A 309 -5.20 -10.92 -16.89
C VAL A 309 -3.94 -11.28 -17.66
N VAL A 310 -2.95 -11.88 -16.98
CA VAL A 310 -1.68 -12.30 -17.56
C VAL A 310 -1.55 -13.82 -17.60
N GLY A 311 -1.63 -14.40 -18.79
CA GLY A 311 -1.39 -15.82 -19.04
C GLY A 311 0.09 -16.19 -18.94
N VAL A 312 0.48 -16.98 -17.94
CA VAL A 312 1.85 -17.47 -17.75
C VAL A 312 1.99 -18.87 -18.34
N LEU A 313 2.48 -18.96 -19.57
CA LEU A 313 2.73 -20.23 -20.27
C LEU A 313 4.11 -20.77 -19.88
N ASP A 314 4.17 -21.60 -18.84
CA ASP A 314 5.45 -22.06 -18.26
C ASP A 314 5.34 -23.46 -17.58
N THR A 315 6.10 -23.69 -16.51
CA THR A 315 6.15 -24.92 -15.70
C THR A 315 5.00 -25.05 -14.70
N GLY A 316 4.05 -24.11 -14.72
CA GLY A 316 3.02 -23.93 -13.71
C GLY A 316 3.32 -22.72 -12.82
N VAL A 317 2.46 -22.44 -11.86
CA VAL A 317 2.70 -21.44 -10.80
C VAL A 317 2.32 -22.07 -9.46
N ASP A 318 3.12 -21.86 -8.43
CA ASP A 318 2.70 -22.12 -7.05
C ASP A 318 1.64 -21.09 -6.64
N TYR A 319 0.39 -21.40 -6.98
CA TYR A 319 -0.78 -20.59 -6.66
C TYR A 319 -1.11 -20.56 -5.16
N THR A 320 -0.29 -21.21 -4.32
CA THR A 320 -0.40 -21.16 -2.85
C THR A 320 0.71 -20.35 -2.19
N HIS A 321 1.62 -19.79 -2.98
CA HIS A 321 2.71 -18.96 -2.48
C HIS A 321 2.14 -17.70 -1.82
N PRO A 322 2.56 -17.35 -0.59
CA PRO A 322 1.96 -16.27 0.21
C PRO A 322 2.18 -14.86 -0.36
N ASP A 323 3.01 -14.76 -1.40
CA ASP A 323 3.36 -13.51 -2.08
C ASP A 323 2.72 -13.43 -3.48
N LEU A 324 1.84 -14.36 -3.82
CA LEU A 324 1.23 -14.52 -5.15
C LEU A 324 -0.23 -14.94 -5.10
N ASN A 325 -0.69 -15.62 -4.04
CA ASN A 325 -2.00 -16.25 -3.98
C ASN A 325 -3.16 -15.32 -4.27
N ASP A 326 -3.06 -14.05 -3.86
CA ASP A 326 -4.11 -13.06 -4.04
C ASP A 326 -4.12 -12.47 -5.46
N ASN A 327 -3.00 -12.59 -6.18
CA ASN A 327 -2.86 -12.26 -7.60
C ASN A 327 -3.10 -13.47 -8.53
N ILE A 328 -3.64 -14.59 -8.05
CA ILE A 328 -3.97 -15.73 -8.92
C ILE A 328 -5.35 -15.55 -9.54
N TRP A 329 -5.42 -15.61 -10.87
CA TRP A 329 -6.65 -15.63 -11.64
C TRP A 329 -7.59 -16.75 -11.20
N ILE A 330 -8.87 -16.41 -11.05
CA ILE A 330 -9.93 -17.35 -10.68
C ILE A 330 -10.98 -17.43 -11.79
N ASN A 331 -11.14 -18.62 -12.37
CA ASN A 331 -12.33 -18.91 -13.16
C ASN A 331 -13.55 -18.97 -12.24
N THR A 332 -14.26 -17.83 -12.13
CA THR A 332 -15.38 -17.69 -11.18
C THR A 332 -16.53 -18.66 -11.48
N GLN A 333 -16.73 -19.05 -12.75
CA GLN A 333 -17.79 -19.99 -13.13
C GLN A 333 -17.50 -21.39 -12.60
N GLU A 334 -16.26 -21.85 -12.69
CA GLU A 334 -15.80 -23.13 -12.14
C GLU A 334 -15.69 -23.09 -10.61
N PHE A 335 -15.21 -21.98 -10.04
CA PHE A 335 -15.08 -21.81 -8.58
C PHE A 335 -16.42 -21.91 -7.85
N LEU A 336 -17.49 -21.36 -8.45
CA LEU A 336 -18.86 -21.43 -7.93
C LEU A 336 -19.64 -22.64 -8.49
N GLY A 337 -19.00 -23.44 -9.33
CA GLY A 337 -19.54 -24.56 -10.09
C GLY A 337 -19.77 -25.84 -9.29
N LEU A 338 -20.12 -26.90 -10.02
CA LEU A 338 -20.31 -28.24 -9.50
C LEU A 338 -19.03 -29.07 -9.70
N PRO A 339 -18.55 -29.78 -8.66
CA PRO A 339 -17.34 -30.60 -8.81
C PRO A 339 -17.44 -31.62 -9.94
N ASN A 340 -16.39 -31.71 -10.77
CA ASN A 340 -16.28 -32.57 -11.95
C ASN A 340 -17.26 -32.23 -13.07
N VAL A 341 -17.65 -30.96 -13.19
CA VAL A 341 -18.45 -30.42 -14.27
C VAL A 341 -17.65 -29.29 -14.92
N ASP A 342 -17.79 -29.16 -16.23
CA ASP A 342 -17.33 -27.99 -16.99
C ASP A 342 -18.55 -27.06 -17.07
N ASP A 343 -18.62 -26.12 -16.13
CA ASP A 343 -19.77 -25.25 -15.88
C ASP A 343 -19.81 -24.04 -16.84
N ASP A 344 -18.65 -23.59 -17.32
CA ASP A 344 -18.56 -22.54 -18.34
C ASP A 344 -18.62 -23.07 -19.80
N GLY A 345 -18.47 -24.38 -19.98
CA GLY A 345 -18.51 -25.06 -21.28
C GLY A 345 -17.28 -24.82 -22.13
N ASN A 346 -16.15 -24.44 -21.54
CA ASN A 346 -14.90 -24.12 -22.24
C ASN A 346 -14.11 -25.38 -22.67
N GLY A 347 -14.53 -26.57 -22.23
CA GLY A 347 -13.91 -27.87 -22.55
C GLY A 347 -12.90 -28.36 -21.52
N TYR A 348 -12.70 -27.64 -20.42
CA TYR A 348 -11.81 -27.93 -19.32
C TYR A 348 -12.67 -28.07 -18.06
N ILE A 349 -12.46 -29.13 -17.27
CA ILE A 349 -13.31 -29.44 -16.11
C ILE A 349 -12.62 -28.92 -14.86
N ASP A 350 -13.32 -28.13 -14.04
CA ASP A 350 -12.83 -27.61 -12.76
C ASP A 350 -11.52 -26.78 -12.91
N ASP A 351 -11.31 -26.05 -14.00
CA ASP A 351 -10.12 -25.22 -14.30
C ASP A 351 -10.11 -23.88 -13.54
N VAL A 352 -10.33 -23.97 -12.23
CA VAL A 352 -10.51 -22.84 -11.30
C VAL A 352 -9.36 -21.82 -11.35
N ARG A 353 -8.12 -22.24 -11.64
CA ARG A 353 -6.92 -21.39 -11.62
C ARG A 353 -6.11 -21.48 -12.92
N GLY A 354 -6.72 -21.96 -14.00
CA GLY A 354 -6.01 -22.32 -15.23
C GLY A 354 -5.83 -23.82 -15.39
N TRP A 355 -4.89 -24.22 -16.25
CA TRP A 355 -4.83 -25.60 -16.75
C TRP A 355 -3.41 -26.13 -16.94
N ASP A 356 -3.23 -27.43 -16.66
CA ASP A 356 -2.03 -28.19 -17.01
C ASP A 356 -2.19 -28.87 -18.38
N PHE A 357 -1.61 -28.26 -19.41
CA PHE A 357 -1.57 -28.81 -20.77
C PHE A 357 -0.53 -29.93 -20.95
N PHE A 358 0.40 -30.09 -20.01
CA PHE A 358 1.36 -31.20 -20.02
C PHE A 358 0.70 -32.51 -19.55
N ASN A 359 0.00 -32.48 -18.42
CA ASN A 359 -0.70 -33.65 -17.85
C ASN A 359 -2.17 -33.76 -18.29
N ASN A 360 -2.73 -32.68 -18.84
CA ASN A 360 -4.12 -32.56 -19.24
C ASN A 360 -5.10 -32.71 -18.07
N ASP A 361 -4.89 -31.91 -17.02
CA ASP A 361 -5.74 -31.80 -15.84
C ASP A 361 -5.80 -30.34 -15.32
N ASN A 362 -6.60 -30.13 -14.27
CA ASN A 362 -6.90 -28.82 -13.70
C ASN A 362 -5.92 -28.36 -12.61
N ASP A 363 -4.73 -28.95 -12.55
CA ASP A 363 -3.72 -28.61 -11.55
C ASP A 363 -2.47 -27.99 -12.17
N PRO A 364 -2.47 -26.67 -12.47
CA PRO A 364 -1.31 -25.99 -13.03
C PRO A 364 -0.23 -25.68 -11.97
N MET A 365 -0.15 -26.44 -10.87
CA MET A 365 0.83 -26.27 -9.80
C MET A 365 2.26 -26.41 -10.34
N ASP A 366 3.14 -25.52 -9.91
CA ASP A 366 4.56 -25.56 -10.29
C ASP A 366 5.33 -26.59 -9.45
N GLY A 367 5.83 -27.64 -10.10
CA GLY A 367 6.75 -28.60 -9.49
C GLY A 367 8.23 -28.38 -9.87
N HIS A 368 8.53 -27.35 -10.67
CA HIS A 368 9.88 -27.06 -11.16
C HIS A 368 10.46 -25.75 -10.56
N GLY A 369 9.64 -24.71 -10.44
CA GLY A 369 9.98 -23.40 -9.86
C GLY A 369 10.25 -22.28 -10.87
N HIS A 370 10.27 -22.57 -12.19
CA HIS A 370 10.59 -21.54 -13.18
C HIS A 370 9.40 -20.61 -13.43
N GLY A 371 8.19 -21.15 -13.50
CA GLY A 371 6.98 -20.39 -13.75
C GLY A 371 6.58 -19.55 -12.54
N THR A 372 6.77 -20.06 -11.33
CA THR A 372 6.57 -19.28 -10.09
C THR A 372 7.52 -18.08 -10.00
N HIS A 373 8.80 -18.26 -10.37
CA HIS A 373 9.75 -17.14 -10.41
C HIS A 373 9.33 -16.06 -11.42
N VAL A 374 8.85 -16.48 -12.60
CA VAL A 374 8.36 -15.56 -13.63
C VAL A 374 7.09 -14.85 -13.17
N ALA A 375 6.16 -15.57 -12.54
CA ALA A 375 4.94 -15.02 -11.95
C ALA A 375 5.25 -13.95 -10.89
N GLY A 376 6.19 -14.22 -9.98
CA GLY A 376 6.65 -13.23 -8.99
C GLY A 376 7.25 -11.97 -9.60
N THR A 377 7.96 -12.10 -10.73
CA THR A 377 8.47 -10.91 -11.44
C THR A 377 7.33 -10.08 -12.06
N ILE A 378 6.26 -10.74 -12.53
CA ILE A 378 5.11 -10.08 -13.13
C ILE A 378 4.27 -9.38 -12.05
N GLY A 379 3.95 -10.10 -10.98
CA GLY A 379 3.05 -9.61 -9.95
C GLY A 379 3.08 -10.40 -8.65
N ALA A 380 4.26 -10.53 -8.05
CA ALA A 380 4.27 -10.68 -6.59
C ALA A 380 3.56 -9.47 -5.97
N GLU A 381 2.73 -9.74 -4.97
CA GLU A 381 1.97 -8.72 -4.27
C GLU A 381 2.94 -7.67 -3.68
N GLY A 382 2.57 -6.40 -3.77
CA GLY A 382 3.40 -5.32 -3.27
C GLY A 382 2.84 -4.75 -1.98
N ASP A 383 3.74 -4.30 -1.11
CA ASP A 383 3.42 -3.66 0.17
C ASP A 383 2.71 -4.58 1.20
N ASN A 384 2.87 -5.90 1.05
CA ASN A 384 2.28 -6.90 1.96
C ASN A 384 3.26 -7.34 3.08
N GLY A 385 4.49 -6.82 3.09
CA GLY A 385 5.53 -7.13 4.06
C GLY A 385 6.18 -8.50 3.89
N ILE A 386 5.97 -9.15 2.74
CA ILE A 386 6.44 -10.51 2.45
C ILE A 386 7.41 -10.44 1.26
N GLY A 387 8.36 -11.38 1.22
CA GLY A 387 9.08 -11.71 -0.01
C GLY A 387 9.59 -10.53 -0.83
N VAL A 388 9.10 -10.44 -2.07
CA VAL A 388 9.52 -9.54 -3.15
C VAL A 388 8.29 -8.85 -3.73
N VAL A 389 8.50 -7.85 -4.58
CA VAL A 389 7.40 -7.18 -5.29
C VAL A 389 7.50 -7.41 -6.80
N GLY A 390 6.36 -7.57 -7.45
CA GLY A 390 6.26 -7.65 -8.89
C GLY A 390 6.28 -6.29 -9.57
N VAL A 391 6.32 -6.28 -10.90
CA VAL A 391 6.09 -5.04 -11.66
C VAL A 391 4.67 -4.50 -11.44
N ASN A 392 3.69 -5.40 -11.25
CA ASN A 392 2.29 -5.10 -11.00
C ASN A 392 1.91 -5.65 -9.61
N TRP A 393 1.53 -4.79 -8.66
CA TRP A 393 1.26 -5.23 -7.29
C TRP A 393 -0.12 -5.92 -7.18
N ASP A 394 -1.05 -5.60 -8.09
CA ASP A 394 -2.39 -6.18 -8.20
C ASP A 394 -2.65 -6.61 -9.65
N VAL A 395 -2.75 -7.91 -9.92
CA VAL A 395 -2.90 -8.46 -11.27
C VAL A 395 -3.48 -9.87 -11.22
N GLU A 396 -4.19 -10.30 -12.26
CA GLU A 396 -4.67 -11.69 -12.34
C GLU A 396 -3.70 -12.56 -13.14
N ILE A 397 -2.88 -13.36 -12.46
CA ILE A 397 -1.97 -14.33 -13.06
C ILE A 397 -2.75 -15.59 -13.40
N MET A 398 -2.79 -15.98 -14.67
CA MET A 398 -3.40 -17.21 -15.16
C MET A 398 -2.33 -18.28 -15.46
N PRO A 399 -2.12 -19.25 -14.55
CA PRO A 399 -1.21 -20.37 -14.74
C PRO A 399 -1.59 -21.27 -15.93
N LEU A 400 -0.68 -21.41 -16.90
CA LEU A 400 -0.85 -22.31 -18.06
C LEU A 400 0.37 -23.22 -18.18
N LYS A 401 0.29 -24.41 -17.61
CA LYS A 401 1.44 -25.31 -17.50
C LYS A 401 1.66 -26.10 -18.79
N ILE A 402 2.78 -25.83 -19.45
CA ILE A 402 3.22 -26.45 -20.72
C ILE A 402 4.56 -27.20 -20.59
N PHE A 403 5.14 -27.21 -19.39
CA PHE A 403 6.30 -28.01 -19.03
C PHE A 403 6.03 -28.87 -17.80
N SER A 404 6.58 -30.08 -17.77
CA SER A 404 6.56 -30.94 -16.57
C SER A 404 7.42 -30.37 -15.43
N ASP A 405 7.28 -30.95 -14.24
CA ASP A 405 8.11 -30.69 -13.05
C ASP A 405 9.62 -30.96 -13.25
N THR A 406 9.98 -31.66 -14.34
CA THR A 406 11.38 -31.93 -14.70
C THR A 406 11.86 -31.07 -15.89
N GLY A 407 11.05 -30.11 -16.34
CA GLY A 407 11.35 -29.23 -17.46
C GLY A 407 11.13 -29.84 -18.85
N ALA A 408 10.49 -31.02 -18.96
CA ALA A 408 10.10 -31.59 -20.24
C ALA A 408 8.96 -30.78 -20.90
N TYR A 409 9.13 -30.43 -22.17
CA TYR A 409 8.17 -29.63 -22.96
C TYR A 409 6.99 -30.49 -23.44
N ALA A 410 5.76 -29.98 -23.30
CA ALA A 410 4.52 -30.65 -23.73
C ALA A 410 4.41 -30.77 -25.27
N GLY A 411 5.06 -29.86 -26.01
CA GLY A 411 5.03 -29.80 -27.48
C GLY A 411 4.15 -28.69 -28.02
N ASP A 412 4.39 -28.31 -29.28
CA ASP A 412 3.76 -27.13 -29.90
C ASP A 412 2.22 -27.15 -29.92
N PHE A 413 1.60 -28.34 -29.94
CA PHE A 413 0.13 -28.44 -29.92
C PHE A 413 -0.44 -28.01 -28.57
N ALA A 414 0.18 -28.43 -27.46
CA ALA A 414 -0.21 -28.02 -26.12
C ALA A 414 -0.05 -26.51 -25.94
N VAL A 415 1.01 -25.91 -26.51
CA VAL A 415 1.17 -24.45 -26.51
C VAL A 415 0.07 -23.74 -27.29
N ILE A 416 -0.31 -24.26 -28.47
CA ILE A 416 -1.42 -23.70 -29.25
C ILE A 416 -2.72 -23.74 -28.43
N GLN A 417 -2.99 -24.86 -27.74
CA GLN A 417 -4.15 -24.98 -26.86
C GLN A 417 -4.08 -24.01 -25.68
N ALA A 418 -2.91 -23.81 -25.08
CA ALA A 418 -2.72 -22.86 -24.00
C ALA A 418 -2.96 -21.41 -24.44
N ILE A 419 -2.50 -21.01 -25.63
CA ILE A 419 -2.77 -19.69 -26.20
C ILE A 419 -4.28 -19.53 -26.48
N GLU A 420 -4.91 -20.53 -27.09
CA GLU A 420 -6.36 -20.53 -27.33
C GLU A 420 -7.16 -20.43 -26.02
N TYR A 421 -6.76 -21.17 -24.98
CA TYR A 421 -7.36 -21.08 -23.65
C TYR A 421 -7.21 -19.69 -23.04
N ALA A 422 -6.00 -19.10 -23.08
CA ALA A 422 -5.75 -17.76 -22.56
C ALA A 422 -6.67 -16.73 -23.26
N ASN A 423 -6.78 -16.82 -24.59
CA ASN A 423 -7.64 -15.94 -25.37
C ASN A 423 -9.12 -16.08 -25.00
N ASN A 424 -9.61 -17.33 -24.89
CA ASN A 424 -11.01 -17.60 -24.57
C ASN A 424 -11.38 -17.21 -23.14
N ASN A 425 -10.41 -17.20 -22.23
CA ASN A 425 -10.55 -16.75 -20.84
C ASN A 425 -10.12 -15.29 -20.63
N ASN A 426 -10.10 -14.48 -21.69
CA ASN A 426 -9.85 -13.04 -21.66
C ASN A 426 -8.48 -12.59 -21.10
N ALA A 427 -7.43 -13.40 -21.26
CA ALA A 427 -6.07 -12.94 -20.98
C ALA A 427 -5.70 -11.73 -21.86
N ASP A 428 -5.33 -10.62 -21.23
CA ASP A 428 -4.89 -9.39 -21.90
C ASP A 428 -3.45 -9.50 -22.41
N VAL A 429 -2.61 -10.28 -21.71
CA VAL A 429 -1.19 -10.45 -22.00
C VAL A 429 -0.83 -11.92 -21.83
N THR A 430 0.07 -12.45 -22.67
CA THR A 430 0.71 -13.74 -22.40
C THR A 430 2.22 -13.59 -22.25
N ASN A 431 2.74 -14.17 -21.17
CA ASN A 431 4.17 -14.27 -20.94
C ASN A 431 4.70 -15.64 -21.43
N ASN A 432 5.77 -15.59 -22.22
CA ASN A 432 6.36 -16.76 -22.85
C ASN A 432 7.88 -16.82 -22.59
N SER A 433 8.29 -17.10 -21.34
CA SER A 433 9.69 -17.16 -20.88
C SER A 433 10.42 -18.44 -21.31
N TRP A 434 10.18 -18.91 -22.52
CA TRP A 434 10.76 -20.13 -23.08
C TRP A 434 11.14 -19.92 -24.54
N GLY A 435 11.89 -20.88 -25.07
CA GLY A 435 12.35 -20.84 -26.45
C GLY A 435 12.96 -22.16 -26.88
N THR A 436 13.20 -22.28 -28.18
CA THR A 436 13.81 -23.46 -28.78
C THR A 436 15.15 -23.11 -29.41
N PHE A 437 15.97 -24.13 -29.69
CA PHE A 437 17.22 -23.95 -30.42
C PHE A 437 16.97 -23.31 -31.80
N PRO A 438 17.94 -22.54 -32.33
CA PRO A 438 17.79 -21.93 -33.64
C PRO A 438 17.41 -22.98 -34.69
N LEU A 439 16.29 -22.76 -35.37
CA LEU A 439 15.92 -23.58 -36.50
C LEU A 439 17.00 -23.47 -37.60
N PRO A 440 17.20 -24.51 -38.43
CA PRO A 440 18.04 -24.38 -39.60
C PRO A 440 17.63 -23.16 -40.42
N GLN A 441 18.62 -22.37 -40.87
CA GLN A 441 18.39 -21.13 -41.60
C GLN A 441 17.38 -21.32 -42.75
N GLY A 442 16.31 -20.52 -42.74
CA GLY A 442 15.24 -20.58 -43.75
C GLY A 442 14.09 -21.54 -43.43
N THR A 443 14.09 -22.19 -42.26
CA THR A 443 12.91 -22.91 -41.77
C THR A 443 11.89 -21.89 -41.27
N PRO A 444 10.67 -21.85 -41.83
CA PRO A 444 9.62 -20.97 -41.34
C PRO A 444 9.17 -21.40 -39.92
N PRO A 445 8.65 -20.46 -39.11
CA PRO A 445 8.05 -20.80 -37.82
C PRO A 445 6.87 -21.75 -37.99
N ASN A 446 6.50 -22.46 -36.92
CA ASN A 446 5.32 -23.31 -36.91
C ASN A 446 4.07 -22.45 -37.20
N GLN A 447 3.43 -22.69 -38.34
CA GLN A 447 2.31 -21.85 -38.79
C GLN A 447 1.09 -21.94 -37.85
N GLY A 448 0.90 -23.07 -37.16
CA GLY A 448 -0.17 -23.20 -36.16
C GLY A 448 0.04 -22.24 -34.99
N MET A 449 1.27 -22.17 -34.46
CA MET A 449 1.60 -21.21 -33.40
C MET A 449 1.50 -19.76 -33.88
N VAL A 450 1.96 -19.47 -35.11
CA VAL A 450 1.79 -18.14 -35.71
C VAL A 450 0.32 -17.75 -35.81
N ASN A 451 -0.56 -18.67 -36.19
CA ASN A 451 -1.98 -18.38 -36.29
C ASN A 451 -2.62 -18.19 -34.91
N ALA A 452 -2.26 -19.00 -33.91
CA ALA A 452 -2.76 -18.84 -32.54
C ALA A 452 -2.35 -17.49 -31.94
N ILE A 453 -1.13 -17.02 -32.23
CA ILE A 453 -0.62 -15.72 -31.80
C ILE A 453 -1.31 -14.55 -32.52
N ASN A 454 -1.57 -14.70 -33.82
CA ASN A 454 -2.07 -13.60 -34.67
C ASN A 454 -3.57 -13.69 -34.95
N ASP A 455 -4.34 -14.40 -34.12
CA ASP A 455 -5.71 -14.81 -34.43
C ASP A 455 -6.55 -13.64 -35.01
N PRO A 456 -6.89 -13.68 -36.32
CA PRO A 456 -7.63 -12.62 -36.99
C PRO A 456 -9.15 -12.69 -36.72
N ASP A 457 -9.67 -13.76 -36.12
CA ASP A 457 -11.10 -13.95 -35.90
C ASP A 457 -11.58 -13.39 -34.54
N ASN A 458 -10.68 -12.81 -33.75
CA ASN A 458 -10.95 -12.21 -32.44
C ASN A 458 -10.66 -10.69 -32.40
N ASP A 459 -10.78 -10.01 -33.55
CA ASP A 459 -10.73 -8.55 -33.65
C ASP A 459 -12.15 -7.96 -33.46
N PRO A 460 -12.49 -7.38 -32.29
CA PRO A 460 -13.75 -6.67 -32.11
C PRO A 460 -13.79 -5.33 -32.88
N LEU A 461 -12.70 -4.91 -33.51
CA LEU A 461 -12.60 -3.63 -34.21
C LEU A 461 -13.05 -3.75 -35.67
N THR A 462 -14.36 -3.86 -35.88
CA THR A 462 -14.93 -3.33 -37.12
C THR A 462 -14.70 -1.82 -37.16
N ASP A 463 -13.83 -1.37 -38.07
CA ASP A 463 -13.71 -0.04 -38.70
C ASP A 463 -14.23 1.18 -37.89
N ASP A 464 -13.32 2.13 -37.61
CA ASP A 464 -13.54 3.51 -37.11
C ASP A 464 -13.51 3.80 -35.58
N GLN A 465 -12.59 3.25 -34.78
CA GLN A 465 -12.25 3.83 -33.46
C GLN A 465 -10.73 4.01 -33.27
N PRO A 466 -10.27 5.11 -32.65
CA PRO A 466 -8.84 5.40 -32.48
C PRO A 466 -8.15 4.40 -31.53
N LEU A 467 -6.89 4.12 -31.87
CA LEU A 467 -5.99 3.11 -31.31
C LEU A 467 -5.67 3.29 -29.81
N PHE A 468 -6.53 2.87 -28.89
CA PHE A 468 -6.16 2.63 -27.48
C PHE A 468 -7.13 1.68 -26.75
N VAL A 469 -7.53 0.55 -27.35
CA VAL A 469 -8.17 -0.54 -26.58
C VAL A 469 -7.77 -1.90 -27.17
N ARG A 470 -7.21 -2.76 -26.32
CA ARG A 470 -6.88 -4.19 -26.51
C ARG A 470 -6.03 -4.56 -27.73
N ARG A 471 -4.72 -4.60 -27.53
CA ARG A 471 -3.85 -5.56 -28.22
C ARG A 471 -3.39 -6.56 -27.18
N GLN A 472 -3.54 -7.86 -27.44
CA GLN A 472 -2.75 -8.83 -26.70
C GLN A 472 -1.27 -8.53 -26.93
N ALA A 473 -0.59 -8.05 -25.88
CA ALA A 473 0.85 -7.92 -25.91
C ALA A 473 1.43 -9.30 -25.57
N ILE A 474 2.19 -9.89 -26.49
CA ILE A 474 3.03 -11.04 -26.15
C ILE A 474 4.35 -10.48 -25.65
N VAL A 475 4.63 -10.67 -24.36
CA VAL A 475 5.91 -10.30 -23.77
C VAL A 475 6.78 -11.55 -23.70
N GLN A 476 7.86 -11.55 -24.47
CA GLN A 476 8.91 -12.56 -24.36
C GLN A 476 10.02 -12.00 -23.46
N ILE A 477 10.00 -12.36 -22.17
CA ILE A 477 11.12 -12.08 -21.28
C ILE A 477 12.21 -13.13 -21.55
N ILE A 478 13.23 -12.76 -22.33
CA ILE A 478 14.40 -13.61 -22.55
C ILE A 478 15.28 -13.53 -21.29
N MET A 479 15.08 -14.41 -20.32
CA MET A 479 16.14 -14.70 -19.36
C MET A 479 17.26 -15.45 -20.11
N MET A 480 18.46 -14.87 -20.13
CA MET A 480 19.60 -15.43 -20.85
C MET A 480 19.83 -16.89 -20.42
N PRO A 481 20.16 -17.80 -21.35
CA PRO A 481 20.45 -19.19 -20.99
C PRO A 481 21.66 -19.21 -20.05
N ILE A 482 21.46 -19.68 -18.82
CA ILE A 482 22.56 -20.01 -17.91
C ILE A 482 23.43 -21.04 -18.64
N PRO A 483 24.69 -20.72 -18.98
CA PRO A 483 25.55 -21.71 -19.60
C PRO A 483 25.78 -22.83 -18.59
N TYR A 484 25.52 -24.07 -19.01
CA TYR A 484 25.83 -25.29 -18.28
C TYR A 484 27.26 -25.23 -17.69
N ILE A 485 27.38 -25.04 -16.37
CA ILE A 485 28.63 -25.16 -15.64
C ILE A 485 28.75 -26.63 -15.18
N PRO A 486 29.73 -27.41 -15.66
CA PRO A 486 29.89 -28.80 -15.24
C PRO A 486 30.26 -28.89 -13.75
N PRO A 487 29.86 -29.97 -13.06
CA PRO A 487 29.95 -30.06 -11.61
C PRO A 487 31.40 -30.28 -11.17
N ALA A 488 32.08 -29.21 -10.79
CA ALA A 488 33.22 -29.27 -9.91
C ALA A 488 33.35 -27.96 -9.13
N LEU A 489 33.25 -28.10 -7.80
CA LEU A 489 33.41 -27.10 -6.75
C LEU A 489 32.12 -26.33 -6.40
N THR A 490 31.36 -26.92 -5.47
CA THR A 490 30.52 -26.20 -4.51
C THR A 490 31.26 -24.98 -3.95
N PRO A 491 30.59 -23.83 -3.94
CA PRO A 491 29.98 -23.40 -2.69
C PRO A 491 28.47 -23.29 -2.86
N THR A 492 27.76 -23.70 -1.81
CA THR A 492 26.38 -23.35 -1.54
C THR A 492 26.15 -21.86 -1.77
N VAL A 493 25.32 -21.53 -2.75
CA VAL A 493 24.55 -20.30 -2.71
C VAL A 493 23.10 -20.71 -2.82
N SER A 494 22.44 -20.74 -1.66
CA SER A 494 20.99 -20.64 -1.61
C SER A 494 20.67 -19.21 -2.06
N PHE A 495 20.05 -19.08 -3.22
CA PHE A 495 19.33 -17.85 -3.56
C PHE A 495 17.88 -18.18 -3.24
N LEU A 496 17.40 -17.53 -2.18
CA LEU A 496 15.99 -17.50 -1.78
C LEU A 496 15.22 -16.67 -2.78
#